data_AF-A0A7C8YB90-F1
#
_entry.id   AF-A0A7C8YB90-F1
#
_cell.length_a   1.000
_cell.length_b   1.000
_cell.length_c   1.000
_cell.angle_alpha   90.00
_cell.angle_beta   90.00
_cell.angle_gamma   90.00
#
_symmetry.space_group_name_H-M   'P 1'
#
loop_
_entity.id
_entity.type
_entity.pdbx_description
1 polymer ?
#
loop_
_entity_poly.entity_id
_entity_poly.type
_entity_poly.pdbx_seq_one_letter_code
_entity_poly.pdbx_strand_id
1 'polypeptide(L)'
;PYKMRITATGVELVDLKTGDLRWCLDFRDMGSPAVILLADTYGRKGVEPGGFVLCPLYGRKSKAFQADSGTSTAMIISNLTKIAKTMVGVVLSVDGSQSLTVVEYVKQRAKEAVGANETPCGGWSVTRLRTAAHGTVNLPSLSLGIGPKGGLGEHGDAVSRQLILTKASLVERRPENYEAVVVRPLSAVSA
;
A
#
# COMPACT_ATOMS: atom_id res chain seq x y z
N PRO A 1 1.62 4.73 18.02
CA PRO A 1 2.66 5.39 17.20
C PRO A 1 3.23 4.39 16.20
N TYR A 2 3.47 4.83 14.96
CA TYR A 2 3.95 3.98 13.88
C TYR A 2 5.40 4.30 13.55
N LYS A 3 6.16 3.29 13.13
CA LYS A 3 7.55 3.46 12.67
C LYS A 3 7.64 3.06 11.21
N MET A 4 8.15 3.97 10.38
CA MET A 4 8.55 3.64 9.02
C MET A 4 9.92 2.94 9.05
N ARG A 5 10.04 1.84 8.32
CA ARG A 5 11.28 1.11 8.10
C ARG A 5 11.53 1.02 6.61
N ILE A 6 12.77 1.28 6.21
CA ILE A 6 13.24 0.99 4.86
C ILE A 6 13.95 -0.36 4.94
N THR A 7 13.48 -1.32 4.16
CA THR A 7 14.01 -2.69 4.10
C THR A 7 14.73 -2.90 2.77
N ALA A 8 15.32 -4.09 2.58
CA ALA A 8 15.97 -4.44 1.32
C ALA A 8 15.00 -4.48 0.13
N THR A 9 13.70 -4.65 0.36
CA THR A 9 12.68 -4.81 -0.69
C THR A 9 11.76 -3.61 -0.85
N GLY A 10 11.68 -2.73 0.14
CA GLY A 10 10.77 -1.58 0.08
C GLY A 10 10.64 -0.81 1.39
N VAL A 11 9.42 -0.33 1.63
CA VAL A 11 9.06 0.43 2.83
C VAL A 11 8.01 -0.33 3.61
N GLU A 12 8.13 -0.32 4.93
CA GLU A 12 7.18 -0.91 5.86
C GLU A 12 6.77 0.11 6.92
N LEU A 13 5.52 0.07 7.34
CA LEU A 13 4.97 0.83 8.45
C LEU A 13 4.53 -0.16 9.52
N VAL A 14 5.17 -0.09 10.67
CA VAL A 14 4.97 -1.03 11.78
C VAL A 14 4.32 -0.30 12.95
N ASP A 15 3.33 -0.93 13.59
CA ASP A 15 2.79 -0.45 14.86
C ASP A 15 3.81 -0.72 15.98
N LEU A 16 4.25 0.32 16.67
CA LEU A 16 5.24 0.19 17.74
C LEU A 16 4.71 -0.53 18.98
N LYS A 17 3.38 -0.57 19.19
CA LYS A 17 2.78 -1.24 20.35
C LYS A 17 2.70 -2.74 20.13
N THR A 18 2.28 -3.18 18.95
CA THR A 18 2.01 -4.60 18.66
C THR A 18 3.12 -5.27 17.86
N GLY A 19 3.96 -4.49 17.17
CA GLY A 19 4.93 -5.00 16.22
C GLY A 19 4.31 -5.38 14.86
N ASP A 20 3.01 -5.16 14.67
CA ASP A 20 2.32 -5.58 13.46
C ASP A 20 2.66 -4.71 12.26
N LEU A 21 2.79 -5.34 11.09
CA LEU A 21 2.88 -4.66 9.81
C LEU A 21 1.51 -4.04 9.46
N ARG A 22 1.46 -2.71 9.38
CA ARG A 22 0.25 -1.93 9.07
C ARG A 22 0.17 -1.51 7.62
N TRP A 23 1.32 -1.29 6.98
CA TRP A 23 1.40 -0.95 5.55
C TRP A 23 2.78 -1.32 5.02
N CYS A 24 2.88 -1.62 3.74
CA CYS A 24 4.16 -1.74 3.05
C CYS A 24 4.04 -1.24 1.61
N LEU A 25 5.18 -1.08 0.95
CA LEU A 25 5.30 -0.78 -0.48
C LEU A 25 6.64 -1.31 -1.00
N ASP A 26 6.61 -2.28 -1.91
CA ASP A 26 7.81 -2.79 -2.57
C ASP A 26 8.34 -1.73 -3.54
N PHE A 27 9.65 -1.60 -3.69
CA PHE A 27 10.25 -0.65 -4.63
C PHE A 27 9.81 -0.88 -6.08
N ARG A 28 9.55 -2.14 -6.46
CA ARG A 28 9.07 -2.51 -7.80
C ARG A 28 7.61 -2.13 -8.04
N ASP A 29 6.85 -1.95 -6.97
CA ASP A 29 5.44 -1.56 -7.00
C ASP A 29 5.26 -0.04 -6.85
N MET A 30 6.34 0.75 -6.87
CA MET A 30 6.27 2.20 -6.84
C MET A 30 5.94 2.75 -8.24
N GLY A 31 5.08 3.77 -8.27
CA GLY A 31 4.70 4.49 -9.49
C GLY A 31 5.79 5.44 -9.98
N SER A 32 5.48 6.20 -11.03
CA SER A 32 6.30 7.33 -11.47
C SER A 32 5.44 8.60 -11.49
N PRO A 33 5.75 9.62 -10.66
CA PRO A 33 6.84 9.64 -9.69
C PRO A 33 6.62 8.63 -8.55
N ALA A 34 7.71 8.09 -8.00
CA ALA A 34 7.67 7.17 -6.86
C ALA A 34 7.52 7.93 -5.54
N VAL A 35 8.08 9.15 -5.51
CA VAL A 35 8.01 10.07 -4.37
C VAL A 35 7.60 11.45 -4.87
N ILE A 36 6.66 12.10 -4.18
CA ILE A 36 6.29 13.50 -4.42
C ILE A 36 6.62 14.32 -3.17
N LEU A 37 7.38 15.40 -3.32
CA LEU A 37 7.60 16.38 -2.25
C LEU A 37 6.39 17.30 -2.13
N LEU A 38 5.85 17.43 -0.92
CA LEU A 38 4.74 18.34 -0.65
C LEU A 38 5.25 19.79 -0.53
N ALA A 39 4.43 20.73 -1.00
CA ALA A 39 4.72 22.16 -0.99
C ALA A 39 4.73 22.76 0.44
N ASP A 40 3.83 22.28 1.28
CA ASP A 40 3.49 22.79 2.61
C ASP A 40 3.65 21.70 3.69
N THR A 41 3.66 22.14 4.95
CA THR A 41 3.90 21.24 6.08
C THR A 41 2.63 20.45 6.43
N TYR A 42 2.77 19.12 6.50
CA TYR A 42 1.67 18.22 6.87
C TYR A 42 1.33 18.35 8.36
N GLY A 43 0.48 19.31 8.73
CA GLY A 43 -0.14 19.42 10.06
C GLY A 43 0.75 19.91 11.22
N ARG A 44 2.03 20.28 10.99
CA ARG A 44 2.88 20.94 12.00
C ARG A 44 3.25 22.37 11.60
N LYS A 45 3.12 23.30 12.55
CA LYS A 45 3.75 24.64 12.52
C LYS A 45 5.24 24.47 12.87
N GLY A 46 6.08 24.13 11.89
CA GLY A 46 7.52 23.92 12.08
C GLY A 46 8.32 24.53 10.91
N VAL A 47 9.64 24.67 11.10
CA VAL A 47 10.55 25.45 10.24
C VAL A 47 10.96 24.72 8.95
N GLU A 48 10.87 23.39 8.91
CA GLU A 48 11.27 22.60 7.73
C GLU A 48 10.10 22.37 6.76
N PRO A 49 10.23 22.72 5.46
CA PRO A 49 9.21 22.46 4.46
C PRO A 49 9.15 20.99 4.02
N GLY A 50 7.94 20.54 3.71
CA GLY A 50 7.66 19.37 2.89
C GLY A 50 7.67 18.01 3.61
N GLY A 51 6.46 17.52 3.92
CA GLY A 51 6.27 16.07 3.95
C GLY A 51 6.49 15.48 2.55
N PHE A 52 6.42 14.16 2.42
CA PHE A 52 6.52 13.50 1.13
C PHE A 52 5.45 12.42 1.00
N VAL A 53 5.05 12.14 -0.23
CA VAL A 53 4.09 11.10 -0.57
C VAL A 53 4.83 9.95 -1.23
N LEU A 54 4.59 8.73 -0.76
CA LEU A 54 4.95 7.51 -1.49
C LEU A 54 3.80 7.09 -2.40
N CYS A 55 4.12 6.97 -3.68
CA CYS A 55 3.16 6.73 -4.75
C CYS A 55 3.25 5.26 -5.22
N PRO A 56 2.28 4.41 -4.90
CA PRO A 56 2.20 3.06 -5.44
C PRO A 56 1.71 3.07 -6.88
N LEU A 57 2.19 2.12 -7.70
CA LEU A 57 1.74 1.90 -9.07
C LEU A 57 0.40 1.16 -9.11
N TYR A 58 0.15 0.26 -8.16
CA TYR A 58 -1.03 -0.59 -8.12
C TYR A 58 -1.72 -0.62 -6.76
N GLY A 59 -3.06 -0.59 -6.77
CA GLY A 59 -3.97 -1.12 -5.74
C GLY A 59 -3.95 -0.49 -4.35
N ARG A 60 -2.87 0.21 -3.96
CA ARG A 60 -2.70 0.85 -2.66
C ARG A 60 -2.95 2.35 -2.81
N LYS A 61 -3.53 2.97 -1.79
CA LYS A 61 -3.53 4.45 -1.72
C LYS A 61 -2.10 4.92 -1.48
N SER A 62 -1.75 6.04 -2.09
CA SER A 62 -0.57 6.82 -1.72
C SER A 62 -0.52 7.02 -0.19
N LYS A 63 0.65 7.21 0.42
CA LYS A 63 0.76 7.58 1.86
C LYS A 63 1.70 8.75 2.03
N ALA A 64 1.27 9.73 2.84
CA ALA A 64 2.06 10.90 3.16
C ALA A 64 2.79 10.66 4.48
N PHE A 65 4.02 11.13 4.53
CA PHE A 65 4.91 11.03 5.66
C PHE A 65 5.53 12.38 5.94
N GLN A 66 5.85 12.61 7.21
CA GLN A 66 6.64 13.74 7.65
C GLN A 66 7.80 13.21 8.47
N ALA A 67 8.99 13.77 8.28
CA ALA A 67 10.14 13.45 9.11
C ALA A 67 9.90 13.92 10.56
N ASP A 68 10.40 13.14 11.52
CA ASP A 68 10.34 13.55 12.93
C ASP A 68 11.55 14.43 13.29
N SER A 69 11.50 15.06 14.47
CA SER A 69 12.60 15.90 14.97
C SER A 69 13.91 15.11 15.02
N GLY A 70 14.94 15.60 14.32
CA GLY A 70 16.25 14.95 14.23
C GLY A 70 16.49 14.16 12.93
N THR A 71 15.56 14.18 11.98
CA THR A 71 15.77 13.64 10.62
C THR A 71 15.16 14.58 9.59
N SER A 72 15.77 14.69 8.40
CA SER A 72 15.23 15.50 7.30
C SER A 72 14.54 14.63 6.24
N THR A 73 13.54 15.20 5.55
CA THR A 73 12.88 14.56 4.40
C THR A 73 13.90 14.17 3.32
N ALA A 74 14.88 15.03 3.06
CA ALA A 74 15.95 14.75 2.09
C ALA A 74 16.79 13.52 2.47
N MET A 75 17.12 13.35 3.76
CA MET A 75 17.87 12.19 4.24
C MET A 75 17.08 10.89 4.07
N ILE A 76 15.77 10.93 4.34
CA ILE A 76 14.89 9.78 4.14
C ILE A 76 14.85 9.38 2.66
N ILE A 77 14.64 10.36 1.76
CA ILE A 77 14.56 10.11 0.31
C ILE A 77 15.89 9.62 -0.25
N SER A 78 17.02 10.18 0.21
CA SER A 78 18.35 9.72 -0.15
C SER A 78 18.56 8.25 0.26
N ASN A 79 18.12 7.86 1.45
CA ASN A 79 18.20 6.47 1.88
C ASN A 79 17.27 5.54 1.07
N LEU A 80 16.04 5.98 0.76
CA LEU A 80 15.11 5.22 -0.08
C LEU A 80 15.69 4.96 -1.47
N THR A 81 16.14 6.01 -2.14
CA THR A 81 16.71 5.95 -3.50
C THR A 81 17.99 5.11 -3.53
N LYS A 82 18.87 5.26 -2.54
CA LYS A 82 20.08 4.45 -2.38
C LYS A 82 19.73 2.97 -2.24
N ILE A 83 18.86 2.61 -1.30
CA ILE A 83 18.53 1.20 -1.01
C ILE A 83 17.81 0.57 -2.22
N ALA A 84 16.85 1.26 -2.84
CA ALA A 84 16.18 0.76 -4.04
C ALA A 84 17.16 0.44 -5.17
N LYS A 85 18.15 1.33 -5.39
CA LYS A 85 19.18 1.14 -6.41
C LYS A 85 20.13 -0.01 -6.05
N THR A 86 20.62 -0.07 -4.81
CA THR A 86 21.64 -1.05 -4.42
C THR A 86 21.10 -2.45 -4.17
N MET A 87 19.87 -2.56 -3.64
CA MET A 87 19.29 -3.86 -3.23
C MET A 87 18.37 -4.46 -4.27
N VAL A 88 17.67 -3.63 -5.07
CA VAL A 88 16.67 -4.09 -6.05
C VAL A 88 17.01 -3.68 -7.48
N GLY A 89 17.98 -2.79 -7.68
CA GLY A 89 18.38 -2.33 -9.03
C GLY A 89 17.39 -1.35 -9.65
N VAL A 90 16.49 -0.74 -8.87
CA VAL A 90 15.46 0.18 -9.37
C VAL A 90 15.85 1.63 -9.06
N VAL A 91 15.63 2.53 -10.01
CA VAL A 91 15.78 3.98 -9.82
C VAL A 91 14.42 4.58 -9.52
N LEU A 92 14.29 5.23 -8.36
CA LEU A 92 13.05 5.90 -7.97
C LEU A 92 13.00 7.31 -8.55
N SER A 93 11.92 7.63 -9.25
CA SER A 93 11.63 9.01 -9.69
C SER A 93 11.12 9.83 -8.50
N VAL A 94 11.71 11.01 -8.28
CA VAL A 94 11.32 11.95 -7.22
C VAL A 94 10.83 13.24 -7.87
N ASP A 95 9.57 13.58 -7.66
CA ASP A 95 9.00 14.87 -8.04
C ASP A 95 9.30 15.90 -6.95
N GLY A 96 10.25 16.79 -7.26
CA GLY A 96 10.66 17.90 -6.41
C GLY A 96 10.06 19.24 -6.80
N SER A 97 9.07 19.29 -7.70
CA SER A 97 8.45 20.54 -8.16
C SER A 97 7.72 21.29 -7.04
N GLN A 98 7.39 20.61 -5.94
CA GLN A 98 6.63 21.15 -4.81
C GLN A 98 5.31 21.79 -5.24
N SER A 99 4.68 21.28 -6.30
CA SER A 99 3.40 21.79 -6.79
C SER A 99 2.20 21.22 -6.03
N LEU A 100 2.36 20.10 -5.30
CA LEU A 100 1.28 19.42 -4.60
C LEU A 100 1.23 19.87 -3.13
N THR A 101 0.15 20.54 -2.74
CA THR A 101 -0.09 20.90 -1.34
C THR A 101 -0.72 19.74 -0.54
N VAL A 102 -0.67 19.80 0.78
CA VAL A 102 -1.31 18.87 1.72
C VAL A 102 -2.81 18.86 1.49
N VAL A 103 -3.42 20.03 1.31
CA VAL A 103 -4.86 20.16 1.08
C VAL A 103 -5.26 19.50 -0.24
N GLU A 104 -4.51 19.73 -1.31
CA GLU A 104 -4.74 19.10 -2.61
C GLU A 104 -4.51 17.59 -2.55
N TYR A 105 -3.45 17.17 -1.88
CA TYR A 105 -3.17 15.76 -1.66
C TYR A 105 -4.30 15.07 -0.88
N VAL A 106 -4.81 15.66 0.20
CA VAL A 106 -5.94 15.09 0.95
C VAL A 106 -7.18 14.99 0.07
N LYS A 107 -7.46 16.02 -0.75
CA LYS A 107 -8.57 15.99 -1.72
C LYS A 107 -8.37 14.90 -2.78
N GLN A 108 -7.16 14.74 -3.31
CA GLN A 108 -6.83 13.71 -4.30
C GLN A 108 -6.92 12.31 -3.67
N ARG A 109 -6.33 12.11 -2.50
CA ARG A 109 -6.39 10.85 -1.73
C ARG A 109 -7.82 10.44 -1.38
N ALA A 110 -8.69 11.41 -1.09
CA ALA A 110 -10.11 11.16 -0.87
C ALA A 110 -10.79 10.63 -2.15
N LYS A 111 -10.39 11.12 -3.33
CA LYS A 111 -10.83 10.65 -4.66
C LYS A 111 -10.15 9.35 -5.11
N GLU A 112 -8.96 9.02 -4.60
CA GLU A 112 -8.27 7.72 -4.80
C GLU A 112 -8.96 6.57 -4.04
N ALA A 113 -9.99 6.85 -3.24
CA ALA A 113 -10.90 5.83 -2.78
C ALA A 113 -11.68 5.33 -4.00
N VAL A 114 -11.26 4.18 -4.55
CA VAL A 114 -11.83 3.60 -5.78
C VAL A 114 -11.38 4.43 -6.99
N GLY A 115 -11.19 3.82 -8.17
CA GLY A 115 -11.09 4.66 -9.37
C GLY A 115 -12.30 5.59 -9.38
N ALA A 116 -12.08 6.91 -9.34
CA ALA A 116 -13.12 7.90 -9.05
C ALA A 116 -14.33 7.88 -10.02
N ASN A 117 -14.25 7.06 -11.08
CA ASN A 117 -15.30 6.84 -12.09
C ASN A 117 -16.02 5.49 -11.99
N GLU A 118 -15.74 4.65 -10.99
CA GLU A 118 -16.28 3.29 -10.92
C GLU A 118 -17.36 3.16 -9.84
N THR A 119 -18.60 3.52 -10.19
CA THR A 119 -19.78 3.21 -9.37
C THR A 119 -19.84 1.69 -9.12
N PRO A 120 -19.94 1.24 -7.85
CA PRO A 120 -20.13 -0.18 -7.56
C PRO A 120 -21.37 -0.72 -8.25
N CYS A 121 -21.22 -1.80 -9.02
CA CYS A 121 -22.32 -2.55 -9.61
C CYS A 121 -22.85 -3.62 -8.65
N GLY A 122 -22.04 -4.01 -7.66
CA GLY A 122 -22.41 -4.98 -6.63
C GLY A 122 -21.30 -5.12 -5.58
N GLY A 123 -21.65 -5.56 -4.38
CA GLY A 123 -20.71 -5.75 -3.29
C GLY A 123 -21.12 -6.92 -2.40
N TRP A 124 -20.13 -7.72 -1.99
CA TRP A 124 -20.34 -8.88 -1.12
C TRP A 124 -19.31 -8.91 0.00
N SER A 125 -19.77 -9.24 1.20
CA SER A 125 -18.89 -9.65 2.29
C SER A 125 -18.42 -11.07 2.03
N VAL A 126 -17.10 -11.27 1.92
CA VAL A 126 -16.49 -12.56 1.58
C VAL A 126 -15.39 -12.91 2.58
N THR A 127 -15.15 -14.20 2.76
CA THR A 127 -14.01 -14.70 3.53
C THR A 127 -12.94 -15.20 2.55
N ARG A 128 -11.79 -14.53 2.52
CA ARG A 128 -10.65 -14.98 1.72
C ARG A 128 -9.89 -16.04 2.50
N LEU A 129 -9.84 -17.24 1.94
CA LEU A 129 -9.01 -18.35 2.43
C LEU A 129 -7.59 -18.17 1.90
N ARG A 130 -6.59 -18.46 2.72
CA ARG A 130 -5.17 -18.36 2.38
C ARG A 130 -4.44 -19.61 2.83
N THR A 131 -3.36 -19.91 2.13
CA THR A 131 -2.36 -20.90 2.56
C THR A 131 -1.38 -20.29 3.54
N ALA A 132 -0.71 -21.12 4.33
CA ALA A 132 0.19 -20.72 5.42
C ALA A 132 1.36 -19.80 5.03
N ALA A 133 1.72 -19.76 3.76
CA ALA A 133 2.70 -18.84 3.23
C ALA A 133 1.99 -17.73 2.47
N HIS A 134 2.42 -16.50 2.71
CA HIS A 134 2.08 -15.30 1.95
C HIS A 134 2.47 -15.40 0.45
N GLY A 135 1.91 -16.35 -0.28
CA GLY A 135 2.12 -16.58 -1.71
C GLY A 135 3.40 -17.32 -2.13
N THR A 136 4.20 -17.88 -1.21
CA THR A 136 5.55 -18.39 -1.56
C THR A 136 5.86 -19.86 -1.23
N VAL A 137 5.00 -20.60 -0.52
CA VAL A 137 5.24 -22.03 -0.26
C VAL A 137 4.27 -22.85 -1.10
N ASN A 138 4.77 -23.37 -2.22
CA ASN A 138 4.14 -24.45 -2.97
C ASN A 138 4.36 -25.74 -2.16
N LEU A 139 3.42 -26.08 -1.27
CA LEU A 139 3.39 -27.41 -0.66
C LEU A 139 2.76 -28.38 -1.68
N PRO A 140 3.47 -29.43 -2.13
CA PRO A 140 2.94 -30.44 -3.06
C PRO A 140 1.71 -31.18 -2.51
N SER A 141 1.50 -31.14 -1.19
CA SER A 141 0.39 -31.75 -0.47
C SER A 141 -0.60 -30.68 0.02
N LEU A 142 -1.11 -29.82 -0.88
CA LEU A 142 -2.24 -28.96 -0.53
C LEU A 142 -3.47 -29.85 -0.36
N SER A 143 -3.75 -30.30 0.87
CA SER A 143 -5.06 -30.83 1.20
C SER A 143 -6.07 -29.72 0.95
N LEU A 144 -7.06 -29.97 0.07
CA LEU A 144 -8.12 -29.03 -0.27
C LEU A 144 -9.14 -28.83 0.88
N GLY A 145 -8.69 -29.00 2.12
CA GLY A 145 -9.47 -28.86 3.33
C GLY A 145 -9.28 -27.50 3.98
N ILE A 146 -10.30 -27.06 4.71
CA ILE A 146 -10.23 -25.86 5.54
C ILE A 146 -9.52 -26.23 6.85
N GLY A 147 -8.37 -25.62 7.10
CA GLY A 147 -7.60 -25.82 8.31
C GLY A 147 -8.25 -25.19 9.55
N PRO A 148 -7.71 -25.44 10.75
CA PRO A 148 -8.27 -24.98 12.01
C PRO A 148 -8.36 -23.45 12.16
N LYS A 149 -7.59 -22.68 11.39
CA LYS A 149 -7.66 -21.20 11.34
C LYS A 149 -8.53 -20.68 10.18
N GLY A 150 -9.28 -21.56 9.54
CA GLY A 150 -10.22 -21.22 8.48
C GLY A 150 -9.60 -21.03 7.09
N GLY A 151 -8.27 -21.11 6.92
CA GLY A 151 -7.64 -21.04 5.59
C GLY A 151 -7.44 -22.40 4.93
N LEU A 152 -6.71 -22.44 3.82
CA LEU A 152 -6.46 -23.66 3.07
C LEU A 152 -5.27 -24.44 3.67
N GLY A 153 -5.49 -25.71 3.99
CA GLY A 153 -4.52 -26.60 4.63
C GLY A 153 -4.35 -26.35 6.13
N GLU A 154 -3.65 -27.25 6.83
CA GLU A 154 -3.54 -27.26 8.31
C GLU A 154 -3.01 -25.96 8.93
N HIS A 155 -2.28 -25.15 8.16
CA HIS A 155 -1.67 -23.90 8.61
C HIS A 155 -2.23 -22.65 7.92
N GLY A 156 -3.25 -22.80 7.05
CA GLY A 156 -3.86 -21.66 6.35
C GLY A 156 -4.72 -20.79 7.27
N ASP A 157 -4.79 -19.48 7.00
CA ASP A 157 -5.68 -18.52 7.67
C ASP A 157 -6.85 -18.04 6.78
N ALA A 158 -7.93 -17.59 7.42
CA ALA A 158 -9.03 -16.90 6.77
C ALA A 158 -9.11 -15.45 7.21
N VAL A 159 -9.49 -14.57 6.27
CA VAL A 159 -9.73 -13.16 6.57
C VAL A 159 -11.01 -12.64 5.93
N SER A 160 -11.77 -11.84 6.69
CA SER A 160 -12.95 -11.15 6.18
C SER A 160 -12.55 -10.03 5.21
N ARG A 161 -13.27 -9.90 4.10
CA ARG A 161 -13.06 -8.96 2.99
C ARG A 161 -14.39 -8.49 2.42
N GLN A 162 -14.34 -7.39 1.67
CA GLN A 162 -15.41 -7.01 0.77
C GLN A 162 -14.93 -7.21 -0.67
N LEU A 163 -15.73 -7.88 -1.48
CA LEU A 163 -15.51 -7.97 -2.91
C LEU A 163 -16.49 -7.03 -3.60
N ILE A 164 -15.98 -6.09 -4.38
CA ILE A 164 -16.77 -5.05 -5.02
C ILE A 164 -16.58 -5.15 -6.52
N LEU A 165 -17.66 -5.38 -7.24
CA LEU A 165 -17.69 -5.34 -8.69
C LEU A 165 -17.95 -3.91 -9.14
N THR A 166 -17.18 -3.45 -10.10
CA THR A 166 -17.40 -2.19 -10.82
C THR A 166 -17.57 -2.48 -12.31
N LYS A 167 -17.79 -1.43 -13.11
CA LYS A 167 -17.88 -1.58 -14.58
C LYS A 167 -16.60 -2.05 -15.25
N ALA A 168 -15.45 -1.93 -14.60
CA ALA A 168 -14.16 -2.22 -15.21
C ALA A 168 -13.26 -3.12 -14.36
N SER A 169 -13.58 -3.35 -13.08
CA SER A 169 -12.75 -4.15 -12.19
C SER A 169 -13.53 -4.93 -11.11
N LEU A 170 -12.87 -5.96 -10.58
CA LEU A 170 -13.25 -6.66 -9.37
C LEU A 170 -12.25 -6.30 -8.27
N VAL A 171 -12.75 -5.70 -7.18
CA VAL A 171 -11.94 -5.10 -6.12
C VAL A 171 -12.12 -5.85 -4.79
N GLU A 172 -11.04 -6.40 -4.23
CA GLU A 172 -11.01 -6.90 -2.85
C GLU A 172 -10.65 -5.74 -1.91
N ARG A 173 -11.40 -5.54 -0.82
CA ARG A 173 -11.14 -4.53 0.23
C ARG A 173 -11.20 -5.13 1.62
N ARG A 174 -10.62 -4.44 2.60
CA ARG A 174 -10.80 -4.79 4.02
C ARG A 174 -12.18 -4.29 4.52
N PRO A 175 -12.89 -5.05 5.38
CA PRO A 175 -14.09 -4.54 6.03
C PRO A 175 -13.73 -3.33 6.89
N GLU A 176 -14.61 -2.33 6.96
CA GLU A 176 -14.43 -1.09 7.73
C GLU A 176 -13.19 -0.25 7.36
N ASN A 177 -12.55 -0.55 6.23
CA ASN A 177 -11.40 0.19 5.72
C ASN A 177 -11.53 0.37 4.20
N TYR A 178 -11.52 1.63 3.77
CA TYR A 178 -11.63 2.04 2.36
C TYR A 178 -10.41 1.64 1.48
N GLU A 179 -9.40 0.96 2.03
CA GLU A 179 -8.24 0.47 1.29
C GLU A 179 -8.56 -0.80 0.48
N ALA A 180 -8.38 -0.72 -0.84
CA ALA A 180 -8.35 -1.88 -1.71
C ALA A 180 -7.10 -2.73 -1.43
N VAL A 181 -7.31 -4.05 -1.29
CA VAL A 181 -6.28 -5.06 -1.10
C VAL A 181 -5.81 -5.59 -2.46
N VAL A 182 -6.73 -5.76 -3.41
CA VAL A 182 -6.47 -6.22 -4.78
C VAL A 182 -7.46 -5.56 -5.73
N VAL A 183 -7.00 -5.13 -6.91
CA VAL A 183 -7.86 -4.67 -8.01
C VAL A 183 -7.53 -5.54 -9.23
N ARG A 184 -8.53 -6.23 -9.79
CA ARG A 184 -8.39 -7.03 -11.01
C ARG A 184 -9.25 -6.43 -12.12
N PRO A 185 -8.69 -5.99 -13.26
CA PRO A 185 -9.49 -5.56 -14.41
C PRO A 185 -10.42 -6.68 -14.87
N LEU A 186 -11.66 -6.35 -15.28
CA LEU A 186 -12.60 -7.36 -15.77
C LEU A 186 -12.09 -8.05 -17.02
N SER A 187 -11.30 -7.38 -17.87
CA SER A 187 -10.65 -8.00 -19.02
C SER A 187 -9.70 -9.14 -18.66
N ALA A 188 -9.13 -9.13 -17.44
CA ALA A 188 -8.28 -10.20 -16.92
C ALA A 188 -9.09 -11.30 -16.20
N VAL A 189 -10.38 -11.08 -15.96
CA VAL A 189 -11.29 -12.01 -15.28
C VAL A 189 -12.28 -12.65 -16.26
N SER A 190 -12.63 -11.97 -17.35
CA SER A 190 -13.45 -12.50 -18.44
C SER A 190 -12.63 -13.45 -19.31
N ALA A 191 -13.14 -14.66 -19.52
CA ALA A 191 -12.61 -15.64 -20.48
C ALA A 191 -13.11 -15.33 -21.90
#